data_AF-A0A0U1KZZ6-F1
#
_entry.id   AF-A0A0U1KZZ6-F1
#
_cell.length_a   1.000
_cell.length_b   1.000
_cell.length_c   1.000
_cell.angle_alpha   90.00
_cell.angle_beta   90.00
_cell.angle_gamma   90.00
#
_symmetry.space_group_name_H-M   'P 1'
#
loop_
_entity.id
_entity.type
_entity.pdbx_description
1 polymer ?
#
loop_
_entity_poly.entity_id
_entity_poly.type
_entity_poly.pdbx_seq_one_letter_code
_entity_poly.pdbx_strand_id
1 'polypeptide(L)'
;MYVAKNIGVETEGREINAIAKDVANAALEEYKRVDENEEVTWLKSYIPENTLTIWRKTTIMSTGINLSLAKLLHQTHVGNDSDPINITFGGLKVALCDLDGSANWVLRSAA
;
A
#
# COMPACT_ATOMS: atom_id res chain seq x y z
N MET A 1 13.32 -7.32 14.72
CA MET A 1 11.98 -6.93 15.23
C MET A 1 11.47 -5.56 14.79
N TYR A 2 12.31 -4.66 14.25
CA TYR A 2 11.89 -3.32 13.80
C TYR A 2 10.67 -3.32 12.85
N VAL A 3 10.73 -4.15 11.81
CA VAL A 3 9.67 -4.24 10.79
C VAL A 3 8.31 -4.59 11.40
N ALA A 4 8.26 -5.62 12.25
CA ALA A 4 7.05 -6.06 12.94
C ALA A 4 6.44 -4.94 13.80
N LYS A 5 7.27 -4.20 14.55
CA LYS A 5 6.80 -3.10 15.39
C LYS A 5 6.18 -1.96 14.57
N ASN A 6 6.79 -1.60 13.43
CA ASN A 6 6.31 -0.51 12.59
C ASN A 6 4.93 -0.79 11.96
N ILE A 7 4.61 -2.05 11.69
CA ILE A 7 3.31 -2.47 11.15
C ILE A 7 2.32 -2.89 12.26
N GLY A 8 2.67 -2.72 13.54
CA GLY A 8 1.79 -3.00 14.67
C GLY A 8 1.69 -4.48 15.08
N VAL A 9 2.63 -5.34 14.65
CA VAL A 9 2.70 -6.73 15.10
C VAL A 9 3.38 -6.81 16.47
N GLU A 10 2.71 -7.43 17.44
CA GLU A 10 3.26 -7.66 18.78
C GLU A 10 4.45 -8.61 18.74
N THR A 11 5.53 -8.26 19.48
CA THR A 11 6.80 -9.01 19.45
C THR A 11 7.24 -9.56 20.81
N GLU A 12 6.64 -9.12 21.91
CA GLU A 12 7.13 -9.44 23.27
C GLU A 12 6.79 -10.89 23.66
N GLY A 13 7.79 -11.65 24.12
CA GLY A 13 7.62 -13.04 24.56
C GLY A 13 7.27 -14.04 23.45
N ARG A 14 7.33 -13.64 22.18
CA ARG A 14 6.97 -14.49 21.03
C ARG A 14 8.19 -15.06 20.32
N GLU A 15 8.03 -16.27 19.82
CA GLU A 15 9.00 -16.95 18.96
C GLU A 15 9.20 -16.19 17.63
N ILE A 16 10.44 -16.14 17.14
CA ILE A 16 10.81 -15.41 15.92
C ILE A 16 9.98 -15.88 14.71
N ASN A 17 9.77 -17.20 14.57
CA ASN A 17 9.00 -17.77 13.47
C ASN A 17 7.51 -17.38 13.52
N ALA A 18 6.94 -17.21 14.72
CA ALA A 18 5.56 -16.76 14.86
C ALA A 18 5.43 -15.29 14.43
N ILE A 19 6.36 -14.43 14.83
CA ILE A 19 6.40 -13.02 14.43
C ILE A 19 6.60 -12.91 12.90
N ALA A 20 7.54 -13.68 12.33
CA ALA A 20 7.79 -13.68 10.90
C ALA A 20 6.56 -14.11 10.09
N LYS A 21 5.80 -15.10 10.60
CA LYS A 21 4.54 -15.55 9.98
C LYS A 21 3.50 -14.43 9.96
N ASP A 22 3.35 -13.68 11.05
CA ASP A 22 2.40 -12.57 11.11
C ASP A 22 2.79 -11.42 10.18
N VAL A 23 4.09 -11.09 10.12
CA VAL A 23 4.61 -10.09 9.17
C VAL A 23 4.34 -10.53 7.72
N ALA A 24 4.57 -11.80 7.39
CA ALA A 24 4.29 -12.35 6.07
C ALA A 24 2.79 -12.33 5.75
N ASN A 25 1.93 -12.68 6.72
CA ASN A 25 0.47 -12.62 6.55
C ASN A 25 0.00 -11.18 6.33
N ALA A 26 0.55 -10.20 7.05
CA ALA A 26 0.23 -8.79 6.86
C ALA A 26 0.60 -8.31 5.44
N ALA A 27 1.77 -8.70 4.93
CA ALA A 27 2.15 -8.40 3.54
C ALA A 27 1.21 -9.04 2.51
N LEU A 28 0.79 -10.29 2.74
CA LEU A 28 -0.15 -10.98 1.84
C LEU A 28 -1.57 -10.42 1.92
N GLU A 29 -1.97 -9.83 3.05
CA GLU A 29 -3.28 -9.23 3.26
C GLU A 29 -3.56 -8.09 2.27
N GLU A 30 -2.57 -7.25 1.98
CA GLU A 30 -2.72 -6.09 1.09
C GLU A 30 -3.04 -6.46 -0.35
N TYR A 31 -2.59 -7.64 -0.80
CA TYR A 31 -2.89 -8.16 -2.13
C TYR A 31 -4.31 -8.70 -2.25
N LYS A 32 -4.95 -9.11 -1.15
CA LYS A 32 -6.32 -9.63 -1.16
C LYS A 32 -7.35 -8.65 -0.62
N ARG A 33 -6.92 -7.55 0.01
CA ARG A 33 -7.79 -6.51 0.55
C ARG A 33 -8.67 -5.89 -0.54
N VAL A 34 -9.97 -5.91 -0.29
CA VAL A 34 -11.01 -5.32 -1.14
C VAL A 34 -11.76 -4.17 -0.46
N ASP A 35 -11.56 -3.97 0.84
CA ASP A 35 -12.15 -2.84 1.56
C ASP A 35 -11.45 -1.53 1.14
N GLU A 36 -12.24 -0.57 0.70
CA GLU A 36 -11.78 0.75 0.23
C GLU A 36 -11.57 1.75 1.36
N ASN A 37 -12.01 1.43 2.57
CA ASN A 37 -11.85 2.31 3.73
C ASN A 37 -10.50 2.11 4.43
N GLU A 38 -9.75 1.07 4.06
CA GLU A 38 -8.43 0.77 4.60
C GLU A 38 -7.31 1.25 3.68
N GLU A 39 -6.22 1.73 4.27
CA GLU A 39 -5.00 2.11 3.55
C GLU A 39 -3.98 0.97 3.58
N VAL A 40 -3.14 0.89 2.54
CA VAL A 40 -1.99 -0.02 2.54
C VAL A 40 -1.08 0.24 3.75
N THR A 41 -0.64 -0.85 4.38
CA THR A 41 0.02 -0.85 5.68
C THR A 41 1.47 -0.39 5.56
N TRP A 42 2.22 -0.77 4.51
CA TRP A 42 3.63 -0.36 4.41
C TRP A 42 3.80 1.13 4.15
N LEU A 43 3.05 1.73 3.23
CA LEU A 43 3.13 3.19 3.05
C LEU A 43 2.75 3.92 4.34
N LYS A 44 1.67 3.51 5.01
CA LYS A 44 1.24 4.11 6.27
C LYS A 44 2.31 4.00 7.37
N SER A 45 3.05 2.91 7.41
CA SER A 45 4.05 2.64 8.45
C SER A 45 5.41 3.31 8.21
N TYR A 46 5.79 3.60 6.97
CA TYR A 46 7.14 4.04 6.63
C TYR A 46 7.23 5.43 6.00
N ILE A 47 6.12 5.96 5.47
CA ILE A 47 6.10 7.29 4.85
C ILE A 47 5.80 8.37 5.89
N PRO A 48 6.49 9.52 5.86
CA PRO A 48 6.18 10.65 6.72
C PRO A 48 4.72 11.13 6.59
N GLU A 49 4.09 11.47 7.72
CA GLU A 49 2.67 11.85 7.79
C GLU A 49 2.32 13.08 6.94
N ASN A 50 3.27 14.00 6.72
CA ASN A 50 3.07 15.15 5.84
C ASN A 50 2.81 14.72 4.38
N THR A 51 3.47 13.66 3.92
CA THR A 51 3.35 13.11 2.57
C THR A 51 2.06 12.30 2.45
N LEU A 52 1.76 11.47 3.46
CA LEU A 52 0.48 10.75 3.54
C LEU A 52 -0.72 11.71 3.52
N THR A 53 -0.64 12.83 4.24
CA THR A 53 -1.68 13.87 4.23
C THR A 53 -1.92 14.43 2.83
N ILE A 54 -0.86 14.64 2.03
CA ILE A 54 -0.99 15.10 0.65
C ILE A 54 -1.69 14.03 -0.18
N TRP A 55 -1.26 12.76 -0.10
CA TRP A 55 -1.86 11.66 -0.87
C TRP A 55 -3.33 11.40 -0.54
N ARG A 56 -3.72 11.57 0.73
CA ARG A 56 -5.13 11.51 1.17
C ARG A 56 -5.93 12.67 0.58
N LYS A 57 -5.40 13.90 0.64
CA LYS A 57 -6.05 15.10 0.07
C LYS A 57 -6.22 15.01 -1.45
N THR A 58 -5.26 14.43 -2.14
CA THR A 58 -5.33 14.22 -3.60
C THR A 58 -6.02 12.90 -3.98
N THR A 59 -6.58 12.15 -3.01
CA THR A 59 -7.33 10.90 -3.22
C THR A 59 -6.55 9.76 -3.91
N ILE A 60 -5.22 9.88 -3.98
CA ILE A 60 -4.34 8.87 -4.59
C ILE A 60 -3.86 7.81 -3.60
N MET A 61 -4.04 8.01 -2.29
CA MET A 61 -3.69 6.99 -1.29
C MET A 61 -4.35 5.65 -1.64
N SER A 62 -3.54 4.60 -1.74
CA SER A 62 -3.98 3.27 -2.18
C SER A 62 -4.54 2.45 -1.02
N THR A 63 -5.47 1.55 -1.32
CA THR A 63 -6.19 0.75 -0.33
C THR A 63 -5.73 -0.70 -0.31
N GLY A 64 -5.90 -1.40 -1.43
CA GLY A 64 -5.36 -2.73 -1.72
C GLY A 64 -4.66 -2.74 -3.07
N ILE A 65 -3.57 -3.51 -3.18
CA ILE A 65 -2.70 -3.52 -4.36
C ILE A 65 -3.46 -4.03 -5.59
N ASN A 66 -3.99 -5.25 -5.51
CA ASN A 66 -4.72 -5.85 -6.63
C ASN A 66 -6.06 -5.15 -6.90
N LEU A 67 -6.70 -4.62 -5.87
CA LEU A 67 -7.93 -3.83 -6.04
C LEU A 67 -7.66 -2.58 -6.88
N SER A 68 -6.63 -1.80 -6.51
CA SER A 68 -6.28 -0.56 -7.21
C SER A 68 -5.84 -0.84 -8.66
N LEU A 69 -5.07 -1.92 -8.85
CA LEU A 69 -4.66 -2.38 -10.18
C LEU A 69 -5.87 -2.78 -11.04
N ALA A 70 -6.78 -3.60 -10.51
CA ALA A 70 -7.97 -4.04 -11.23
C ALA A 70 -8.88 -2.86 -11.59
N LYS A 71 -8.98 -1.85 -10.71
CA LYS A 71 -9.71 -0.61 -10.98
C LYS A 71 -9.11 0.19 -12.12
N LEU A 72 -7.79 0.34 -12.18
CA LEU A 72 -7.13 1.03 -13.30
C LEU A 72 -7.34 0.29 -14.63
N LEU A 73 -7.23 -1.04 -14.62
CA LEU A 73 -7.54 -1.87 -15.79
C LEU A 73 -8.99 -1.71 -16.23
N HIS A 74 -9.92 -1.64 -15.27
CA HIS A 74 -11.33 -1.37 -15.55
C HIS A 74 -11.54 0.04 -16.11
N GLN A 75 -10.90 1.08 -15.54
CA GLN A 75 -10.98 2.46 -16.00
C GLN A 75 -10.57 2.61 -17.47
N THR A 76 -9.54 1.88 -17.88
CA THR A 76 -9.00 1.94 -19.26
C THR A 76 -9.78 1.10 -20.27
N HIS A 77 -10.81 0.36 -19.85
CA HIS A 77 -11.69 -0.37 -20.76
C HIS A 77 -12.48 0.60 -21.66
N VAL A 78 -12.73 0.19 -22.91
CA VAL A 78 -13.51 0.98 -23.86
C VAL A 78 -14.89 1.35 -23.29
N GLY A 79 -15.24 2.65 -23.36
CA GLY A 79 -16.52 3.16 -22.87
C GLY A 79 -16.67 3.28 -21.36
N ASN A 80 -15.58 3.14 -20.58
CA ASN A 80 -15.60 3.40 -19.15
C ASN A 80 -15.12 4.83 -18.84
N ASP A 81 -13.84 5.01 -18.47
CA ASP A 81 -13.30 6.32 -18.15
C ASP A 81 -12.74 7.01 -19.40
N SER A 82 -13.11 8.27 -19.60
CA SER A 82 -12.62 9.09 -20.71
C SER A 82 -12.05 10.43 -20.25
N ASP A 83 -11.98 10.66 -18.93
CA ASP A 83 -11.32 11.83 -18.37
C ASP A 83 -9.83 11.54 -18.16
N PRO A 84 -8.92 12.22 -18.89
CA PRO A 84 -7.49 12.01 -18.72
C PRO A 84 -7.01 12.31 -17.29
N ILE A 85 -7.67 13.21 -16.55
CA ILE A 85 -7.31 13.54 -15.17
C ILE A 85 -7.60 12.34 -14.26
N ASN A 86 -8.78 11.75 -14.37
CA ASN A 86 -9.16 10.62 -13.52
C ASN A 86 -8.30 9.37 -13.81
N ILE A 87 -8.00 9.11 -15.09
CA ILE A 87 -7.08 8.03 -15.48
C ILE A 87 -5.67 8.28 -14.92
N THR A 88 -5.19 9.53 -14.97
CA THR A 88 -3.88 9.88 -14.39
C THR A 88 -3.83 9.63 -12.88
N PHE A 89 -4.90 10.00 -12.15
CA PHE A 89 -5.00 9.75 -10.71
C PHE A 89 -5.08 8.25 -10.40
N GLY A 90 -5.76 7.46 -11.23
CA GLY A 90 -5.74 5.99 -11.17
C GLY A 90 -4.32 5.42 -11.35
N GLY A 91 -3.57 5.94 -12.33
CA GLY A 91 -2.17 5.59 -12.55
C GLY A 91 -1.26 5.92 -11.36
N LEU A 92 -1.40 7.14 -10.79
CA LEU A 92 -0.66 7.55 -9.60
C LEU A 92 -0.97 6.66 -8.38
N LYS A 93 -2.24 6.28 -8.20
CA LYS A 93 -2.64 5.35 -7.14
C LYS A 93 -1.99 3.97 -7.30
N VAL A 94 -1.95 3.43 -8.52
CA VAL A 94 -1.28 2.14 -8.79
C VAL A 94 0.24 2.25 -8.65
N ALA A 95 0.86 3.39 -8.98
CA ALA A 95 2.28 3.62 -8.73
C ALA A 95 2.62 3.60 -7.22
N LEU A 96 1.71 4.10 -6.37
CA LEU A 96 1.86 3.95 -4.92
C LEU A 96 1.74 2.49 -4.47
N CYS A 97 0.91 1.66 -5.13
CA CYS A 97 0.87 0.23 -4.83
C CYS A 97 2.18 -0.50 -5.16
N ASP A 98 2.88 -0.10 -6.23
CA ASP A 98 4.22 -0.62 -6.53
C ASP A 98 5.23 -0.21 -5.45
N LEU A 99 5.20 1.06 -5.03
CA LEU A 99 6.02 1.52 -3.93
C LEU A 99 5.74 0.74 -2.63
N ASP A 100 4.47 0.49 -2.32
CA ASP A 100 4.05 -0.28 -1.15
C ASP A 100 4.58 -1.72 -1.19
N GLY A 101 4.39 -2.42 -2.32
CA GLY A 101 4.89 -3.78 -2.53
C GLY A 101 6.43 -3.90 -2.57
N SER A 102 7.13 -2.82 -2.92
CA SER A 102 8.60 -2.76 -3.00
C SER A 102 9.27 -2.09 -1.77
N ALA A 103 8.48 -1.55 -0.83
CA ALA A 103 8.89 -0.57 0.19
C ALA A 103 10.07 -0.97 1.10
N ASN A 104 10.48 -2.24 1.15
CA ASN A 104 11.61 -2.65 1.97
C ASN A 104 12.99 -2.38 1.33
N TRP A 105 13.08 -2.14 0.03
CA TRP A 105 14.38 -2.02 -0.67
C TRP A 105 14.83 -0.58 -0.97
N VAL A 106 13.92 0.33 -1.34
CA VAL A 106 14.29 1.68 -1.83
C VAL A 106 14.59 2.66 -0.68
N LEU A 107 13.98 2.49 0.50
CA LEU A 107 14.19 3.41 1.63
C LEU A 107 15.47 3.12 2.43
N ARG A 108 16.14 1.99 2.19
CA ARG A 108 17.43 1.65 2.81
C ARG A 108 18.65 2.15 2.02
N SER A 109 18.49 2.54 0.75
CA SER A 109 19.60 3.10 -0.04
C SER A 109 19.79 4.61 0.13
N ALA A 110 18.94 5.27 0.92
CA ALA A 110 19.01 6.71 1.19
C ALA A 110 19.44 7.06 2.63
N ALA A 111 19.91 6.08 3.42
CA ALA A 111 20.40 6.27 4.79
C ALA A 111 21.74 5.55 5.00
#